data_AF-A0A424Q2G2-F1
#
_entry.id   AF-A0A424Q2G2-F1
#
_cell.length_a   1.000
_cell.length_b   1.000
_cell.length_c   1.000
_cell.angle_alpha   90.00
_cell.angle_beta   90.00
_cell.angle_gamma   90.00
#
_symmetry.space_group_name_H-M   'P 1'
#
loop_
_entity.id
_entity.type
_entity.pdbx_description
1 polymer ?
#
loop_
_entity_poly.entity_id
_entity_poly.type
_entity_poly.pdbx_seq_one_letter_code
_entity_poly.pdbx_strand_id
1 'polypeptide(L)'
;MDPTLDASTIVLNILLYVLLPLWVVAGGVDWFCHRATNIESSAGLREALVHAVMGVQVGIPILLGLMFEVNVLVLIMCILAFLAHELVAHYDVKYAQDLREISIWETHAHSYLATLPFFILLLIVVRRWETFIDFITLNWAGSMHLQWREESLGVNGNFAVGYIVFMLVFGVMPYLSEIYRCWKWERDNGVSTLPWRNSR
;
A
#
# COMPACT_ATOMS: atom_id res chain seq x y z
N MET A 1 5.55 -19.46 27.02
CA MET A 1 5.10 -19.71 25.63
C MET A 1 3.90 -20.63 25.73
N ASP A 2 2.72 -20.11 25.39
CA ASP A 2 1.43 -20.79 25.56
C ASP A 2 1.26 -21.88 24.47
N PRO A 3 0.92 -23.15 24.81
CA PRO A 3 0.91 -24.26 23.87
C PRO A 3 -0.16 -24.24 22.77
N THR A 4 -1.02 -23.22 22.69
CA THR A 4 -2.01 -23.10 21.61
C THR A 4 -2.13 -21.66 21.11
N LEU A 5 -1.15 -21.20 20.32
CA LEU A 5 -1.40 -20.06 19.44
C LEU A 5 -2.51 -20.48 18.46
N ASP A 6 -3.71 -19.94 18.65
CA ASP A 6 -4.82 -20.18 17.72
C ASP A 6 -4.45 -19.66 16.32
N ALA A 7 -5.08 -20.25 15.29
CA ALA A 7 -4.76 -19.89 13.90
C ALA A 7 -5.01 -18.40 13.61
N SER A 8 -5.99 -17.78 14.28
CA SER A 8 -6.31 -16.35 14.13
C SER A 8 -5.17 -15.45 14.59
N THR A 9 -4.53 -15.80 15.70
CA THR A 9 -3.38 -15.11 16.29
C THR A 9 -2.14 -15.28 15.43
N ILE A 10 -1.93 -16.48 14.87
CA ILE A 10 -0.84 -16.72 13.91
C ILE A 10 -1.03 -15.85 12.66
N VAL A 11 -2.24 -15.82 12.10
CA VAL A 11 -2.55 -14.97 10.94
C VAL A 11 -2.31 -13.50 11.26
N LEU A 12 -2.73 -13.01 12.43
CA LEU A 12 -2.44 -11.65 12.88
C LEU A 12 -0.93 -11.39 12.94
N ASN A 13 -0.16 -12.28 13.55
CA ASN A 13 1.29 -12.11 13.67
C ASN A 13 2.00 -12.11 12.31
N ILE A 14 1.56 -12.93 11.36
CA ILE A 14 2.06 -12.92 9.97
C ILE A 14 1.77 -11.57 9.31
N LEU A 15 0.55 -11.04 9.47
CA LEU A 15 0.19 -9.73 8.94
C LEU A 15 1.09 -8.63 9.51
N LEU A 16 1.19 -8.56 10.84
CA LEU A 16 1.91 -7.49 11.54
C LEU A 16 3.42 -7.56 11.36
N TYR A 17 4.03 -8.73 11.48
CA TYR A 17 5.49 -8.84 11.55
C TYR A 17 6.17 -9.36 10.28
N VAL A 18 5.39 -9.83 9.29
CA VAL A 18 5.93 -10.32 8.03
C VAL A 18 5.43 -9.48 6.86
N LEU A 19 4.13 -9.47 6.60
CA LEU A 19 3.60 -8.89 5.36
C LEU A 19 3.66 -7.36 5.35
N LEU A 20 3.23 -6.71 6.44
CA LEU A 20 3.25 -5.26 6.54
C LEU A 20 4.69 -4.67 6.48
N PRO A 21 5.69 -5.21 7.17
CA PRO A 21 7.08 -4.76 7.02
C PRO A 21 7.67 -5.08 5.65
N LEU A 22 7.38 -6.27 5.10
CA LEU A 22 7.90 -6.68 3.79
C LEU A 22 7.41 -5.77 2.67
N TRP A 23 6.15 -5.32 2.73
CA TRP A 23 5.61 -4.37 1.76
C TRP A 23 6.39 -3.04 1.77
N VAL A 24 6.72 -2.50 2.94
CA VAL A 24 7.52 -1.27 3.07
C VAL A 24 8.95 -1.49 2.56
N VAL A 25 9.55 -2.66 2.85
CA VAL A 25 10.88 -3.00 2.32
C VAL A 25 10.86 -3.07 0.79
N ALA A 26 9.84 -3.70 0.19
CA ALA A 26 9.69 -3.76 -1.26
C ALA A 26 9.54 -2.35 -1.86
N GLY A 27 8.75 -1.47 -1.25
CA GLY A 27 8.63 -0.06 -1.66
C GLY A 27 9.94 0.72 -1.51
N GLY A 28 10.76 0.40 -0.50
CA GLY A 28 12.10 0.94 -0.37
C GLY A 28 13.03 0.50 -1.50
N VAL A 29 13.02 -0.79 -1.86
CA VAL A 29 13.80 -1.32 -2.99
C VAL A 29 13.37 -0.68 -4.31
N ASP A 30 12.07 -0.52 -4.50
CA ASP A 30 11.48 0.16 -5.65
C ASP A 30 12.00 1.60 -5.80
N TRP A 31 11.92 2.39 -4.72
CA TRP A 31 12.48 3.73 -4.68
C TRP A 31 13.99 3.79 -4.96
N PHE A 32 14.77 2.82 -4.48
CA PHE A 32 16.20 2.73 -4.83
C PHE A 32 16.41 2.44 -6.32
N CYS A 33 15.56 1.64 -6.94
CA CYS A 33 15.60 1.38 -8.38
C CYS A 33 15.31 2.67 -9.17
N HIS A 34 14.25 3.40 -8.84
CA HIS A 34 13.92 4.69 -9.47
C HIS A 34 15.03 5.73 -9.30
N ARG A 35 15.71 5.71 -8.14
CA ARG A 35 16.89 6.53 -7.91
C ARG A 35 18.05 6.13 -8.81
N ALA A 36 18.31 4.85 -9.00
CA ALA A 36 19.39 4.36 -9.84
C ALA A 36 19.12 4.61 -11.34
N THR A 37 17.87 4.56 -11.77
CA THR A 37 17.45 4.74 -13.17
C THR A 37 17.12 6.18 -13.55
N ASN A 38 17.27 7.14 -12.62
CA ASN A 38 16.96 8.55 -12.82
C ASN A 38 15.55 8.79 -13.38
N ILE A 39 14.54 8.24 -12.69
CA ILE A 39 13.11 8.37 -13.03
C ILE A 39 12.70 9.82 -13.37
N GLU A 40 13.33 10.81 -12.74
CA GLU A 40 13.06 12.23 -12.98
C GLU A 40 13.29 12.67 -14.42
N SER A 41 14.17 12.00 -15.15
CA SER A 41 14.55 12.33 -16.53
C SER A 41 13.88 11.45 -17.60
N SER A 42 13.12 10.43 -17.18
CA SER A 42 12.42 9.51 -18.08
C SER A 42 10.90 9.69 -17.97
N ALA A 43 10.25 8.92 -17.10
CA ALA A 43 8.80 8.95 -16.90
C ALA A 43 8.34 10.09 -15.97
N GLY A 44 9.25 10.66 -15.18
CA GLY A 44 9.10 11.96 -14.56
C GLY A 44 8.05 12.05 -13.46
N LEU A 45 7.49 13.25 -13.27
CA LEU A 45 6.60 13.56 -12.16
C LEU A 45 5.29 12.78 -12.22
N ARG A 46 4.81 12.45 -13.42
CA ARG A 46 3.57 11.71 -13.60
C ARG A 46 3.64 10.31 -13.00
N GLU A 47 4.72 9.57 -13.24
CA GLU A 47 4.90 8.24 -12.62
C GLU A 47 4.97 8.36 -11.09
N ALA A 48 5.81 9.27 -10.57
CA ALA A 48 5.93 9.49 -9.12
C ALA A 48 4.59 9.83 -8.43
N LEU A 49 3.71 10.59 -9.10
CA LEU A 49 2.36 10.88 -8.58
C LEU A 49 1.42 9.67 -8.65
N VAL A 50 1.51 8.85 -9.69
CA VAL A 50 0.73 7.61 -9.82
C VAL A 50 1.13 6.64 -8.71
N HIS A 51 2.42 6.52 -8.45
CA HIS A 51 2.99 5.77 -7.34
C HIS A 51 2.48 6.28 -5.99
N ALA A 52 2.42 7.60 -5.78
CA ALA A 52 1.84 8.17 -4.56
C ALA A 52 0.33 7.86 -4.43
N VAL A 53 -0.44 7.88 -5.52
CA VAL A 53 -1.85 7.48 -5.51
C VAL A 53 -1.99 6.01 -5.09
N MET A 54 -1.17 5.12 -5.66
CA MET A 54 -1.12 3.71 -5.26
C MET A 54 -0.76 3.53 -3.79
N GLY A 55 0.23 4.28 -3.29
CA GLY A 55 0.61 4.29 -1.88
C GLY A 55 -0.55 4.72 -0.96
N VAL A 56 -1.34 5.72 -1.34
CA VAL A 56 -2.54 6.15 -0.59
C VAL A 56 -3.63 5.07 -0.65
N GLN A 57 -3.87 4.45 -1.81
CA GLN A 57 -4.84 3.37 -1.96
C GLN A 57 -4.53 2.18 -1.04
N VAL A 58 -3.25 1.86 -0.81
CA VAL A 58 -2.84 0.81 0.13
C VAL A 58 -2.80 1.31 1.58
N GLY A 59 -2.40 2.56 1.80
CA GLY A 59 -2.33 3.18 3.13
C GLY A 59 -3.68 3.28 3.83
N ILE A 60 -4.77 3.52 3.08
CA ILE A 60 -6.13 3.59 3.64
C ILE A 60 -6.54 2.27 4.33
N PRO A 61 -6.54 1.09 3.65
CA PRO A 61 -6.80 -0.20 4.28
C PRO A 61 -5.90 -0.51 5.48
N ILE A 62 -4.62 -0.15 5.40
CA ILE A 62 -3.68 -0.37 6.51
C ILE A 62 -4.10 0.44 7.73
N LEU A 63 -4.33 1.75 7.58
CA LEU A 63 -4.77 2.61 8.68
C LEU A 63 -6.11 2.13 9.26
N LEU A 64 -7.04 1.76 8.40
CA LEU A 64 -8.32 1.21 8.81
C LEU A 64 -8.15 -0.09 9.62
N GLY A 65 -7.35 -1.03 9.14
CA GLY A 65 -7.10 -2.31 9.81
C GLY A 65 -6.35 -2.16 11.13
N LEU A 66 -5.47 -1.16 11.24
CA LEU A 66 -4.72 -0.88 12.48
C LEU A 66 -5.56 -0.16 13.54
N MET A 67 -6.46 0.74 13.13
CA MET A 67 -7.19 1.63 14.05
C MET A 67 -8.59 1.15 14.41
N PHE A 68 -9.27 0.47 13.48
CA PHE A 68 -10.66 0.10 13.62
C PHE A 68 -10.84 -1.43 13.58
N GLU A 69 -11.97 -1.88 14.12
CA GLU A 69 -12.42 -3.25 13.91
C GLU A 69 -12.76 -3.46 12.43
N VAL A 70 -12.31 -4.59 11.90
CA VAL A 70 -12.64 -5.00 10.53
C VAL A 70 -14.05 -5.58 10.55
N ASN A 71 -15.04 -4.70 10.49
CA ASN A 71 -16.44 -5.02 10.23
C ASN A 71 -16.75 -4.91 8.73
N VAL A 72 -18.03 -5.07 8.36
CA VAL A 72 -18.45 -5.08 6.94
C VAL A 72 -18.06 -3.79 6.22
N LEU A 73 -18.23 -2.62 6.85
CA LEU A 73 -17.83 -1.33 6.24
C LEU A 73 -16.32 -1.30 5.95
N VAL A 74 -15.49 -1.67 6.92
CA VAL A 74 -14.02 -1.69 6.75
C VAL A 74 -13.62 -2.70 5.68
N LEU A 75 -14.23 -3.89 5.67
CA LEU A 75 -13.97 -4.90 4.65
C LEU A 75 -14.32 -4.39 3.23
N ILE A 76 -15.46 -3.71 3.07
CA ILE A 76 -15.85 -3.08 1.79
C ILE A 76 -14.81 -2.05 1.36
N MET A 77 -14.38 -1.17 2.28
CA MET A 77 -13.35 -0.18 1.97
C MET A 77 -12.03 -0.83 1.55
N CYS A 78 -11.60 -1.91 2.22
CA CYS A 78 -10.42 -2.66 1.83
C CYS A 78 -10.55 -3.27 0.42
N ILE A 79 -11.69 -3.87 0.09
CA ILE A 79 -11.95 -4.45 -1.24
C ILE A 79 -11.95 -3.35 -2.32
N LEU A 80 -12.66 -2.24 -2.09
CA LEU A 80 -12.73 -1.14 -3.05
C LEU A 80 -11.37 -0.49 -3.27
N ALA A 81 -10.60 -0.27 -2.20
CA ALA A 81 -9.25 0.26 -2.29
C ALA A 81 -8.31 -0.68 -3.05
N PHE A 82 -8.41 -2.00 -2.80
CA PHE A 82 -7.66 -3.01 -3.56
C PHE A 82 -8.02 -3.00 -5.04
N LEU A 83 -9.31 -3.00 -5.40
CA LEU A 83 -9.74 -2.94 -6.81
C LEU A 83 -9.26 -1.65 -7.49
N ALA A 84 -9.36 -0.52 -6.80
CA ALA A 84 -8.86 0.75 -7.30
C ALA A 84 -7.32 0.72 -7.48
N HIS A 85 -6.60 0.07 -6.56
CA HIS A 85 -5.16 -0.12 -6.65
C HIS A 85 -4.79 -0.95 -7.88
N GLU A 86 -5.45 -2.08 -8.12
CA GLU A 86 -5.18 -2.93 -9.30
C GLU A 86 -5.39 -2.16 -10.62
N LEU A 87 -6.43 -1.33 -10.70
CA LEU A 87 -6.68 -0.50 -11.87
C LEU A 87 -5.57 0.55 -12.10
N VAL A 88 -5.11 1.19 -11.03
CA VAL A 88 -4.04 2.20 -11.11
C VAL A 88 -2.69 1.54 -11.38
N ALA A 89 -2.40 0.38 -10.78
CA ALA A 89 -1.19 -0.40 -11.03
C ALA A 89 -1.13 -0.89 -12.48
N HIS A 90 -2.25 -1.34 -13.06
CA HIS A 90 -2.30 -1.69 -14.47
C HIS A 90 -2.01 -0.48 -15.37
N TYR A 91 -2.58 0.68 -15.02
CA TYR A 91 -2.30 1.92 -15.72
C TYR A 91 -0.83 2.33 -15.60
N ASP A 92 -0.21 2.14 -14.43
CA ASP A 92 1.19 2.48 -14.16
C ASP A 92 2.14 1.68 -15.05
N VAL A 93 1.98 0.35 -15.09
CA VAL A 93 2.77 -0.52 -15.99
C VAL A 93 2.60 -0.09 -17.44
N LYS A 94 1.36 0.19 -17.87
CA LYS A 94 1.10 0.67 -19.23
C LYS A 94 1.78 2.01 -19.53
N TYR A 95 1.87 2.88 -18.54
CA TYR A 95 2.49 4.20 -18.66
C TYR A 95 4.02 4.09 -18.71
N ALA A 96 4.63 3.29 -17.84
CA ALA A 96 6.08 3.22 -17.68
C ALA A 96 6.80 2.37 -18.75
N GLN A 97 6.16 1.31 -19.26
CA GLN A 97 6.79 0.28 -20.11
C GLN A 97 7.52 0.83 -21.36
N ASP A 98 7.01 1.92 -21.94
CA ASP A 98 7.56 2.53 -23.17
C ASP A 98 8.46 3.75 -22.88
N LEU A 99 8.57 4.17 -21.62
CA LEU A 99 9.26 5.40 -21.21
C LEU A 99 10.63 5.15 -20.58
N ARG A 100 10.85 3.96 -19.99
CA ARG A 100 12.11 3.61 -19.33
C ARG A 100 12.32 2.11 -19.27
N GLU A 101 13.57 1.73 -19.04
CA GLU A 101 13.91 0.35 -18.67
C GLU A 101 13.49 0.07 -17.22
N ILE A 102 12.76 -1.02 -17.01
CA ILE A 102 12.40 -1.55 -15.69
C ILE A 102 13.43 -2.62 -15.34
N SER A 103 14.21 -2.39 -14.28
CA SER A 103 15.29 -3.31 -13.92
C SER A 103 14.76 -4.64 -13.37
N ILE A 104 15.63 -5.66 -13.31
CA ILE A 104 15.29 -6.97 -12.71
C ILE A 104 14.89 -6.81 -11.23
N TRP A 105 15.61 -5.96 -10.49
CA TRP A 105 15.33 -5.72 -9.07
C TRP A 105 14.00 -5.00 -8.86
N GLU A 106 13.68 -4.05 -9.74
CA GLU A 106 12.40 -3.35 -9.74
C GLU A 106 11.25 -4.32 -10.06
N THR A 107 11.44 -5.21 -11.04
CA THR A 107 10.46 -6.27 -11.35
C THR A 107 10.18 -7.17 -10.15
N HIS A 108 11.23 -7.54 -9.39
CA HIS A 108 11.06 -8.29 -8.15
C HIS A 108 10.32 -7.47 -7.08
N ALA A 109 10.68 -6.21 -6.88
CA ALA A 109 9.98 -5.32 -5.94
C ALA A 109 8.49 -5.19 -6.29
N HIS A 110 8.17 -4.94 -7.56
CA HIS A 110 6.81 -4.88 -8.08
C HIS A 110 6.05 -6.19 -7.90
N SER A 111 6.71 -7.35 -8.02
CA SER A 111 6.07 -8.64 -7.76
C SER A 111 5.54 -8.74 -6.33
N TYR A 112 6.29 -8.23 -5.35
CA TYR A 112 5.82 -8.15 -3.95
C TYR A 112 4.78 -7.04 -3.76
N LEU A 113 5.01 -5.85 -4.30
CA LEU A 113 4.10 -4.71 -4.15
C LEU A 113 2.71 -4.98 -4.73
N ALA A 114 2.62 -5.71 -5.84
CA ALA A 114 1.35 -6.10 -6.46
C ALA A 114 0.65 -7.23 -5.70
N THR A 115 1.38 -8.24 -5.21
CA THR A 115 0.75 -9.45 -4.65
C THR A 115 0.45 -9.35 -3.16
N LEU A 116 1.26 -8.62 -2.38
CA LEU A 116 1.09 -8.52 -0.94
C LEU A 116 -0.25 -7.89 -0.51
N PRO A 117 -0.77 -6.81 -1.14
CA PRO A 117 -2.09 -6.28 -0.81
C PRO A 117 -3.20 -7.32 -0.94
N PHE A 118 -3.15 -8.15 -1.99
CA PHE A 118 -4.10 -9.25 -2.19
C PHE A 118 -3.99 -10.31 -1.08
N PHE A 119 -2.77 -10.74 -0.73
CA PHE A 119 -2.57 -11.72 0.34
C PHE A 119 -2.98 -11.19 1.72
N ILE A 120 -2.70 -9.91 2.00
CA ILE A 120 -3.14 -9.24 3.21
C ILE A 120 -4.67 -9.24 3.29
N LEU A 121 -5.37 -8.89 2.20
CA LEU A 121 -6.83 -8.92 2.14
C LEU A 121 -7.39 -10.33 2.37
N LEU A 122 -6.82 -11.36 1.74
CA LEU A 122 -7.24 -12.75 1.96
C LEU A 122 -7.04 -13.19 3.41
N LEU A 123 -5.92 -12.82 4.04
CA LEU A 123 -5.67 -13.16 5.45
C LEU A 123 -6.58 -12.38 6.39
N ILE A 124 -6.97 -11.14 6.06
CA ILE A 124 -8.02 -10.42 6.77
C ILE A 124 -9.34 -11.19 6.68
N VAL A 125 -9.71 -11.69 5.50
CA VAL A 125 -10.92 -12.53 5.31
C VAL A 125 -10.85 -13.81 6.13
N VAL A 126 -9.73 -14.54 6.09
CA VAL A 126 -9.54 -15.76 6.89
C VAL A 126 -9.71 -15.45 8.38
N ARG A 127 -9.12 -14.34 8.85
CA ARG A 127 -9.17 -13.93 10.24
C ARG A 127 -10.55 -13.42 10.67
N ARG A 128 -11.30 -12.81 9.76
CA ARG A 128 -12.63 -12.22 9.98
C ARG A 128 -13.68 -12.92 9.11
N TRP A 129 -13.68 -14.25 9.19
CA TRP A 129 -14.52 -15.08 8.32
C TRP A 129 -16.01 -14.78 8.49
N GLU A 130 -16.48 -14.58 9.73
CA GLU A 130 -17.88 -14.22 9.99
C GLU A 130 -18.26 -12.89 9.31
N THR A 131 -17.40 -11.88 9.39
CA THR A 131 -17.59 -10.60 8.68
C THR A 131 -17.64 -10.77 7.17
N PHE A 132 -16.84 -11.68 6.62
CA PHE A 132 -16.89 -12.00 5.20
C PHE A 132 -18.20 -12.71 4.82
N ILE A 133 -18.70 -13.62 5.67
CA ILE A 133 -20.01 -14.26 5.48
C ILE A 133 -21.13 -13.20 5.50
N ASP A 134 -21.10 -12.27 6.46
CA ASP A 134 -22.07 -11.16 6.51
C ASP A 134 -21.99 -10.28 5.26
N PHE A 135 -20.79 -10.03 4.76
CA PHE A 135 -20.57 -9.27 3.52
C PHE A 135 -21.26 -9.97 2.32
N ILE A 136 -20.97 -11.25 2.06
CA ILE A 136 -21.50 -11.96 0.89
C ILE A 136 -22.99 -12.31 1.00
N THR A 137 -23.52 -12.42 2.22
CA THR A 137 -24.95 -12.68 2.48
C THR A 137 -25.79 -11.40 2.61
N LEU A 138 -25.17 -10.23 2.45
CA LEU A 138 -25.80 -8.90 2.59
C LEU A 138 -26.37 -8.61 3.98
N ASN A 139 -25.87 -9.29 5.01
CA ASN A 139 -26.25 -9.07 6.41
C ASN A 139 -25.44 -7.91 7.03
N TRP A 140 -25.66 -6.70 6.52
CA TRP A 140 -24.81 -5.54 6.87
C TRP A 140 -25.34 -4.73 8.06
N ALA A 141 -26.53 -5.05 8.56
CA ALA A 141 -27.18 -4.31 9.63
C ALA A 141 -26.31 -4.29 10.90
N GLY A 142 -26.07 -3.11 11.47
CA GLY A 142 -25.20 -2.95 12.64
C GLY A 142 -23.70 -2.95 12.33
N SER A 143 -23.26 -3.38 11.15
CA SER A 143 -21.83 -3.50 10.78
C SER A 143 -21.32 -2.37 9.85
N MET A 144 -22.17 -1.37 9.58
CA MET A 144 -21.89 -0.25 8.67
C MET A 144 -21.44 1.04 9.38
N HIS A 145 -20.46 0.93 10.28
CA HIS A 145 -19.93 2.08 11.02
C HIS A 145 -18.45 1.90 11.35
N LEU A 146 -17.74 2.96 11.75
CA LEU A 146 -16.37 2.83 12.25
C LEU A 146 -16.39 2.56 13.75
N GLN A 147 -15.82 1.43 14.17
CA GLN A 147 -15.65 1.06 15.57
C GLN A 147 -14.15 0.98 15.88
N TRP A 148 -13.70 1.70 16.91
CA TRP A 148 -12.31 1.62 17.36
C TRP A 148 -11.95 0.20 17.76
N ARG A 149 -10.75 -0.23 17.37
CA ARG A 149 -10.26 -1.56 17.70
C ARG A 149 -10.12 -1.71 19.22
N GLU A 150 -10.62 -2.82 19.75
CA GLU A 150 -10.47 -3.19 21.17
C GLU A 150 -9.27 -4.12 21.39
N GLU A 151 -8.96 -4.93 20.37
CA GLU A 151 -7.85 -5.87 20.40
C GLU A 151 -6.49 -5.15 20.34
N SER A 152 -5.62 -5.43 21.32
CA SER A 152 -4.24 -4.97 21.33
C SER A 152 -3.43 -5.54 20.16
N LEU A 153 -2.83 -4.66 19.35
CA LEU A 153 -1.97 -5.08 18.24
C LEU A 153 -0.51 -5.27 18.69
N GLY A 154 0.00 -6.47 18.46
CA GLY A 154 1.36 -6.87 18.78
C GLY A 154 1.62 -7.05 20.29
N VAL A 155 2.87 -7.30 20.66
CA VAL A 155 3.25 -7.78 22.01
C VAL A 155 2.93 -6.77 23.12
N ASN A 156 3.01 -5.47 22.81
CA ASN A 156 2.86 -4.38 23.78
C ASN A 156 1.70 -3.42 23.46
N GLY A 157 0.83 -3.75 22.51
CA GLY A 157 -0.28 -2.88 22.04
C GLY A 157 0.13 -1.65 21.23
N ASN A 158 1.42 -1.28 21.25
CA ASN A 158 1.96 -0.10 20.55
C ASN A 158 2.30 -0.35 19.07
N PHE A 159 1.96 -1.52 18.51
CA PHE A 159 2.36 -1.86 17.14
C PHE A 159 1.84 -0.84 16.12
N ALA A 160 0.58 -0.41 16.23
CA ALA A 160 -0.02 0.52 15.27
C ALA A 160 0.77 1.83 15.17
N VAL A 161 1.12 2.44 16.32
CA VAL A 161 1.90 3.68 16.37
C VAL A 161 3.30 3.45 15.79
N GLY A 162 3.97 2.37 16.21
CA GLY A 162 5.31 2.04 15.71
C GLY A 162 5.32 1.82 14.20
N TYR A 163 4.32 1.11 13.68
CA TYR A 163 4.18 0.85 12.26
C TYR A 163 3.84 2.11 11.47
N ILE A 164 2.97 3.00 11.98
CA ILE A 164 2.67 4.28 11.32
C ILE A 164 3.94 5.13 11.24
N VAL A 165 4.73 5.23 12.32
CA VAL A 165 6.01 5.96 12.29
C VAL A 165 6.98 5.31 11.29
N PHE A 166 7.08 3.98 11.29
CA PHE A 166 7.91 3.24 10.34
C PHE A 166 7.47 3.50 8.89
N MET A 167 6.17 3.46 8.59
CA MET A 167 5.61 3.73 7.26
C MET A 167 5.85 5.19 6.85
N LEU A 168 5.70 6.15 7.76
CA LEU A 168 5.99 7.55 7.47
C LEU A 168 7.46 7.73 7.08
N VAL A 169 8.38 7.09 7.81
CA VAL A 169 9.82 7.23 7.60
C VAL A 169 10.31 6.47 6.36
N PHE A 170 9.91 5.21 6.20
CA PHE A 170 10.46 4.32 5.17
C PHE A 170 9.55 4.10 3.97
N GLY A 171 8.28 4.48 4.05
CA GLY A 171 7.34 4.48 2.93
C GLY A 171 7.10 5.89 2.40
N VAL A 172 6.58 6.79 3.24
CA VAL A 172 6.11 8.11 2.76
C VAL A 172 7.26 9.06 2.42
N MET A 173 8.29 9.18 3.26
CA MET A 173 9.40 10.10 2.97
C MET A 173 10.14 9.79 1.65
N PRO A 174 10.46 8.52 1.31
CA PRO A 174 11.01 8.18 0.00
C PRO A 174 10.17 8.69 -1.17
N TYR A 175 8.85 8.47 -1.15
CA TYR A 175 7.94 8.92 -2.20
C TYR A 175 7.90 10.45 -2.31
N LEU A 176 7.85 11.16 -1.17
CA LEU A 176 7.92 12.63 -1.18
C LEU A 176 9.24 13.13 -1.77
N SER A 177 10.36 12.45 -1.48
CA SER A 177 11.66 12.79 -2.04
C SER A 177 11.73 12.56 -3.55
N GLU A 178 11.06 11.52 -4.07
CA GLU A 178 10.97 11.22 -5.48
C GLU A 178 10.10 12.23 -6.22
N ILE A 179 8.90 12.53 -5.71
CA ILE A 179 8.03 13.60 -6.22
C ILE A 179 8.81 14.91 -6.31
N TYR A 180 9.56 15.26 -5.26
CA TYR A 180 10.37 16.47 -5.25
C TYR A 180 11.48 16.44 -6.31
N ARG A 181 12.20 15.32 -6.47
CA ARG A 181 13.23 15.16 -7.51
C ARG A 181 12.65 15.33 -8.91
N CYS A 182 11.55 14.66 -9.21
CA CYS A 182 10.88 14.76 -10.51
C CYS A 182 10.36 16.18 -10.77
N TRP A 183 9.67 16.79 -9.80
CA TRP A 183 9.20 18.16 -9.92
C TRP A 183 10.33 19.16 -10.16
N LYS A 184 11.42 19.04 -9.38
CA LYS A 184 12.59 19.90 -9.51
C LYS A 184 13.23 19.75 -10.89
N TRP A 185 13.42 18.52 -11.35
CA TRP A 185 14.02 18.25 -12.66
C TRP A 185 13.18 18.82 -13.81
N GLU A 186 11.87 18.58 -13.79
CA GLU A 186 10.95 19.13 -14.79
C GLU A 186 10.96 20.67 -14.81
N ARG A 187 10.93 21.29 -13.62
CA ARG A 187 11.01 22.74 -13.47
C ARG A 187 12.32 23.30 -14.00
N ASP A 188 13.44 22.69 -13.66
CA ASP A 188 14.78 23.18 -14.01
C ASP A 188 15.07 22.98 -15.52
N ASN A 189 14.38 22.06 -16.20
CA ASN A 189 14.50 21.81 -17.64
C ASN A 189 13.34 22.36 -18.50
N GLY A 190 12.34 23.01 -17.90
CA GLY A 190 11.20 23.59 -18.64
C GLY A 190 10.24 22.59 -19.26
N VAL A 191 10.29 21.32 -18.85
CA VAL A 191 9.45 20.23 -19.38
C VAL A 191 8.36 19.85 -18.38
N SER A 192 7.39 19.05 -18.81
CA SER A 192 6.33 18.54 -17.94
C SER A 192 5.77 17.23 -18.49
N THR A 193 5.69 16.21 -17.63
CA THR A 193 5.04 14.93 -17.95
C THR A 193 3.54 14.94 -17.63
N LEU A 194 3.06 15.97 -16.94
CA LEU A 194 1.65 16.11 -16.54
C LEU A 194 0.80 16.58 -17.73
N PRO A 195 -0.34 15.91 -18.03
CA PRO A 195 -1.13 16.18 -19.23
C PRO A 195 -1.84 17.55 -19.21
N TRP A 196 -1.91 18.21 -18.06
CA TRP A 196 -2.51 19.55 -17.90
C TRP A 196 -1.49 20.69 -17.82
N ARG A 197 -0.19 20.41 -17.90
CA ARG A 197 0.87 21.41 -17.84
C ARG A 197 1.66 21.34 -19.13
N ASN A 198 1.41 22.28 -20.03
CA ASN A 198 2.18 22.41 -21.27
C ASN A 198 3.64 22.75 -20.94
N SER A 199 4.59 22.05 -21.56
CA SER A 199 5.98 22.51 -21.70
C SER A 199 5.94 23.86 -22.41
N ARG A 200 6.51 24.90 -21.77
CA ARG A 200 6.62 26.23 -22.38
C ARG A 200 7.82 26.27 -23.32
#